data_AF-A0A840B1E1-F1
#
_entry.id   AF-A0A840B1E1-F1
#
_cell.length_a   1.000
_cell.length_b   1.000
_cell.length_c   1.000
_cell.angle_alpha   90.00
_cell.angle_beta   90.00
_cell.angle_gamma   90.00
#
_symmetry.space_group_name_H-M   'P 1'
#
loop_
_entity.id
_entity.type
_entity.pdbx_description
1 polymer ?
#
loop_
_entity_poly.entity_id
_entity_poly.type
_entity_poly.pdbx_seq_one_letter_code
_entity_poly.pdbx_strand_id
1 'polypeptide(L)'
;MVELATQWNARNIIIEDKGSGTSLIQQLRTEHHGIPYPTAFLPRDDKITRLHAQSARIEAGHVWLPERAPWLEDLRAEIASFPHGRHDDQVDSISQFLSWHFDMRSRCVQFARIGGV
;
A
#
# COMPACT_ATOMS: atom_id res chain seq x y z
N MET A 1 13.03 6.16 2.63
CA MET A 1 12.14 5.83 1.48
C MET A 1 12.93 5.67 0.18
N VAL A 2 13.62 6.70 -0.32
CA VAL A 2 14.42 6.65 -1.57
C VAL A 2 15.40 5.46 -1.56
N GLU A 3 16.19 5.33 -0.49
CA GLU A 3 17.16 4.25 -0.34
C GLU A 3 16.52 2.85 -0.41
N LEU A 4 15.42 2.63 0.32
CA LEU A 4 14.68 1.37 0.28
C LEU A 4 14.09 1.11 -1.12
N ALA A 5 13.57 2.14 -1.79
CA ALA A 5 13.06 2.00 -3.15
C ALA A 5 14.15 1.57 -4.13
N THR A 6 15.36 2.15 -4.01
CA THR A 6 16.52 1.75 -4.81
C THR A 6 16.99 0.34 -4.47
N GLN A 7 17.16 0.04 -3.17
CA GLN A 7 17.62 -1.26 -2.68
C GLN A 7 16.75 -2.41 -3.19
N TRP A 8 15.43 -2.23 -3.15
CA TRP A 8 14.46 -3.26 -3.54
C TRP A 8 14.00 -3.13 -4.99
N ASN A 9 14.58 -2.22 -5.78
CA ASN A 9 14.15 -1.89 -7.14
C ASN A 9 12.62 -1.75 -7.22
N ALA A 10 12.06 -0.94 -6.32
CA ALA A 10 10.62 -0.75 -6.19
C ALA A 10 10.05 -0.26 -7.53
N ARG A 11 8.92 -0.85 -7.95
CA ARG A 11 8.23 -0.43 -9.18
C ARG A 11 7.19 0.65 -8.94
N ASN A 12 6.70 0.75 -7.71
CA ASN A 12 5.70 1.71 -7.29
C ASN A 12 6.03 2.17 -5.88
N ILE A 13 5.78 3.45 -5.62
CA ILE A 13 5.86 4.05 -4.30
C ILE A 13 4.50 4.68 -4.05
N ILE A 14 3.80 4.23 -3.01
CA ILE A 14 2.45 4.66 -2.68
C ILE A 14 2.56 5.49 -1.40
N ILE A 15 2.05 6.71 -1.43
CA ILE A 15 2.15 7.64 -0.31
C ILE A 15 0.74 8.17 -0.04
N GLU A 16 0.32 8.16 1.23
CA GLU A 16 -0.94 8.78 1.63
C GLU A 16 -0.88 10.29 1.33
N ASP A 17 -1.86 10.81 0.61
CA ASP A 17 -1.93 12.22 0.27
C ASP A 17 -2.65 13.01 1.37
N LYS A 18 -1.98 13.09 2.53
CA LYS A 18 -2.48 13.80 3.70
C LYS A 18 -1.33 14.36 4.53
N GLY A 19 -1.50 15.57 5.07
CA GLY A 19 -0.54 16.18 6.00
C GLY A 19 0.88 16.22 5.44
N SER A 20 1.83 15.60 6.12
CA SER A 20 3.22 15.51 5.68
C SER A 20 3.41 14.69 4.40
N GLY A 21 2.51 13.75 4.09
CA GLY A 21 2.55 12.94 2.88
C GLY A 21 2.37 13.78 1.61
N THR A 22 1.49 14.78 1.63
CA THR A 22 1.28 15.72 0.51
C THR A 22 2.56 16.48 0.18
N SER A 23 3.25 17.03 1.20
CA SER A 23 4.52 17.73 1.01
C SER A 23 5.61 16.80 0.48
N LEU A 24 5.69 15.56 1.00
CA LEU A 24 6.64 14.56 0.52
C LEU A 24 6.40 14.19 -0.94
N ILE A 25 5.13 14.02 -1.34
CA ILE A 25 4.77 13.76 -2.75
C ILE A 25 5.24 14.89 -3.64
N GLN A 26 5.01 16.15 -3.26
CA GLN A 26 5.43 17.31 -4.04
C GLN A 26 6.96 17.37 -4.19
N GLN A 27 7.68 17.13 -3.09
CA GLN A 27 9.15 17.09 -3.10
C GLN A 27 9.66 15.99 -4.05
N LEU A 28 9.22 14.75 -3.86
CA LEU A 28 9.67 13.59 -4.65
C LEU A 28 9.28 13.67 -6.13
N ARG A 29 8.24 14.43 -6.48
CA ARG A 29 7.87 14.68 -7.89
C ARG A 29 8.72 15.76 -8.54
N THR A 30 9.26 16.66 -7.75
CA THR A 30 10.11 17.77 -8.22
C THR A 30 11.57 17.34 -8.30
N GLU A 31 12.02 16.55 -7.33
CA GLU A 31 13.38 16.07 -7.23
C GLU A 31 13.53 14.71 -7.95
N HIS A 32 14.41 14.66 -8.96
CA HIS A 32 14.69 13.40 -9.66
C HIS A 32 15.62 12.51 -8.83
N HIS A 33 15.05 11.57 -8.08
CA HIS A 33 15.81 10.67 -7.21
C HIS A 33 16.12 9.29 -7.82
N GLY A 34 15.82 9.06 -9.11
CA GLY A 34 16.02 7.74 -9.74
C GLY A 34 15.08 6.64 -9.23
N ILE A 35 13.96 7.03 -8.61
CA ILE A 35 12.91 6.13 -8.11
C ILE A 35 11.62 6.30 -8.94
N PRO A 36 10.66 5.38 -8.84
CA PRO A 36 9.36 5.55 -9.48
C PRO A 36 8.66 6.83 -9.05
N TYR A 37 7.90 7.42 -9.98
CA TYR A 37 7.04 8.56 -9.69
C TYR A 37 6.03 8.19 -8.58
N PRO A 38 5.94 8.95 -7.48
CA PRO A 38 5.12 8.56 -6.34
C PRO A 38 3.63 8.65 -6.68
N THR A 39 2.92 7.57 -6.35
CA THR A 39 1.47 7.46 -6.45
C THR A 39 0.83 7.99 -5.18
N ALA A 40 0.08 9.08 -5.33
CA ALA A 40 -0.75 9.63 -4.27
C ALA A 40 -1.93 8.69 -4.00
N PHE A 41 -2.16 8.35 -2.74
CA PHE A 41 -3.28 7.53 -2.31
C PHE A 41 -4.16 8.33 -1.35
N LEU A 42 -5.45 8.44 -1.67
CA LEU A 42 -6.43 9.07 -0.79
C LEU A 42 -7.35 7.97 -0.23
N PRO A 43 -7.26 7.63 1.06
CA PRO A 43 -8.16 6.66 1.66
C PRO A 43 -9.60 7.13 1.61
N ARG A 44 -10.52 6.22 1.24
CA ARG A 44 -11.97 6.50 1.14
C ARG A 44 -12.73 6.13 2.41
N ASP A 45 -12.42 4.95 2.95
CA ASP A 45 -13.07 4.39 4.13
C ASP A 45 -12.16 4.51 5.36
N ASP A 46 -12.68 4.27 6.55
CA ASP A 46 -11.89 4.21 7.77
C ASP A 46 -10.94 2.99 7.79
N LYS A 47 -9.93 3.02 8.67
CA LYS A 47 -8.87 2.00 8.73
C LYS A 47 -9.41 0.59 8.93
N ILE A 48 -10.45 0.43 9.76
CA ILE A 48 -11.04 -0.87 10.09
C ILE A 48 -11.69 -1.44 8.84
N THR A 49 -12.54 -0.65 8.19
CA THR A 49 -13.19 -1.03 6.93
C THR A 49 -12.17 -1.39 5.84
N ARG A 50 -11.10 -0.60 5.69
CA ARG A 50 -10.05 -0.88 4.70
C ARG A 50 -9.34 -2.20 4.93
N LEU A 51 -8.96 -2.50 6.18
CA LEU A 51 -8.29 -3.77 6.49
C LEU A 51 -9.22 -4.97 6.32
N HIS A 52 -10.48 -4.86 6.78
CA HIS A 52 -11.48 -5.92 6.58
C HIS A 52 -11.68 -6.24 5.10
N ALA A 53 -11.71 -5.24 4.22
CA ALA A 53 -11.80 -5.48 2.78
C ALA A 53 -10.61 -6.30 2.21
N GLN A 54 -9.49 -6.36 2.92
CA GLN A 54 -8.32 -7.15 2.51
C GLN A 54 -8.24 -8.54 3.16
N SER A 55 -9.02 -8.82 4.22
CA SER A 55 -8.89 -10.07 4.99
C SER A 55 -9.06 -11.31 4.10
N ALA A 56 -10.07 -11.31 3.23
CA ALA A 56 -10.32 -12.42 2.30
C ALA A 56 -9.13 -12.70 1.38
N ARG A 57 -8.35 -11.67 1.00
CA ARG A 57 -7.17 -11.83 0.15
C ARG A 57 -5.97 -12.36 0.93
N ILE A 58 -5.83 -11.92 2.19
CA ILE A 58 -4.81 -12.42 3.12
C ILE A 58 -5.07 -13.90 3.42
N GLU A 59 -6.30 -14.25 3.77
CA GLU A 59 -6.73 -15.63 4.08
C GLU A 59 -6.60 -16.56 2.87
N ALA A 60 -6.85 -16.05 1.65
CA ALA A 60 -6.64 -16.79 0.41
C ALA A 60 -5.16 -17.01 0.03
N GLY A 61 -4.21 -16.50 0.83
CA GLY A 61 -2.78 -16.69 0.60
C GLY A 61 -2.19 -15.79 -0.50
N HIS A 62 -2.83 -14.67 -0.82
CA HIS A 62 -2.30 -13.69 -1.79
C HIS A 62 -1.27 -12.72 -1.20
N VAL A 63 -0.94 -12.85 0.09
CA VAL A 63 0.04 -12.02 0.79
C VAL A 63 1.13 -12.93 1.34
N TRP A 64 2.38 -12.59 1.00
CA TRP A 64 3.56 -13.31 1.48
C TRP A 64 4.40 -12.39 2.36
N LEU A 65 4.79 -12.91 3.51
CA LEU A 65 5.80 -12.33 4.38
C LEU A 65 7.05 -13.21 4.33
N PRO A 66 8.26 -12.65 4.48
CA PRO A 66 9.46 -13.45 4.66
C PRO A 66 9.30 -14.35 5.89
N GLU A 67 9.92 -15.53 5.88
CA GLU A 67 9.92 -16.43 7.04
C GLU A 67 10.63 -15.82 8.25
N ARG A 68 11.63 -14.95 7.98
CA ARG A 68 12.45 -14.29 9.00
C ARG A 68 12.73 -12.86 8.59
N ALA A 69 12.30 -11.91 9.41
CA ALA A 69 12.71 -10.52 9.34
C ALA A 69 12.60 -9.89 10.73
N PRO A 70 13.47 -8.92 11.07
CA PRO A 70 13.51 -8.32 12.41
C PRO A 70 12.20 -7.61 12.79
N TRP A 71 11.40 -7.19 11.81
CA TRP A 71 10.14 -6.47 12.00
C TRP A 71 8.90 -7.37 12.09
N LEU A 72 9.03 -8.70 11.93
CA LEU A 72 7.85 -9.58 11.87
C LEU A 72 7.07 -9.65 13.18
N GLU A 73 7.75 -9.72 14.32
CA GLU A 73 7.08 -9.82 15.61
C GLU A 73 6.32 -8.53 15.96
N ASP A 74 6.92 -7.38 15.65
CA ASP A 74 6.27 -6.07 15.81
C ASP A 74 5.03 -5.97 14.91
N LEU A 75 5.14 -6.42 13.65
CA LEU A 75 4.00 -6.46 12.73
C LEU A 75 2.88 -7.37 13.26
N ARG A 76 3.22 -8.57 13.76
CA ARG A 76 2.23 -9.51 14.32
C ARG A 76 1.53 -8.92 15.54
N ALA A 77 2.28 -8.27 16.44
CA ALA A 77 1.74 -7.62 17.61
C ALA A 77 0.80 -6.46 17.23
N GLU A 78 1.16 -5.67 16.22
CA GLU A 78 0.31 -4.59 15.72
C GLU A 78 -1.00 -5.12 15.11
N ILE A 79 -0.92 -6.13 14.22
CA ILE A 79 -2.11 -6.77 13.63
C ILE A 79 -3.02 -7.37 14.71
N ALA A 80 -2.45 -8.03 15.73
CA ALA A 80 -3.23 -8.66 16.79
C ALA A 80 -3.90 -7.67 17.74
N SER A 81 -3.33 -6.47 17.89
CA SER A 81 -3.87 -5.42 18.77
C SER A 81 -4.78 -4.44 18.05
N PHE A 82 -4.74 -4.37 16.71
CA PHE A 82 -5.61 -3.53 15.91
C PHE A 82 -7.10 -3.89 16.11
N PRO A 83 -8.02 -2.93 16.24
CA PRO A 83 -7.84 -1.47 16.13
C PRO A 83 -7.54 -0.75 17.45
N HIS A 84 -7.34 -1.49 18.54
CA HIS A 84 -7.21 -0.92 19.89
C HIS A 84 -5.75 -0.76 20.35
N GLY A 85 -4.79 -1.16 19.51
CA GLY A 85 -3.37 -1.00 19.74
C GLY A 85 -2.94 0.46 19.78
N ARG A 86 -1.78 0.72 20.38
CA ARG A 86 -1.18 2.07 20.40
C ARG A 86 -0.71 2.54 19.03
N HIS A 87 -0.36 1.58 18.17
CA HIS A 87 0.20 1.80 16.84
C HIS A 87 -0.69 1.12 15.81
N ASP A 88 -0.82 1.74 14.65
CA ASP A 88 -1.57 1.21 13.50
C ASP A 88 -0.91 1.53 12.15
N ASP A 89 0.33 2.01 12.18
CA ASP A 89 1.07 2.49 11.00
C ASP A 89 1.38 1.37 10.00
N GLN A 90 1.80 0.19 10.48
CA GLN A 90 2.11 -0.95 9.62
C GLN A 90 0.83 -1.57 9.05
N VAL A 91 -0.20 -1.71 9.87
CA VAL A 91 -1.52 -2.19 9.45
C VAL A 91 -2.10 -1.27 8.38
N ASP A 92 -1.98 0.04 8.59
CA ASP A 92 -2.45 1.03 7.63
C ASP A 92 -1.70 0.95 6.30
N SER A 93 -0.37 0.89 6.36
CA SER A 93 0.50 0.76 5.18
C SER A 93 0.16 -0.49 4.36
N ILE A 94 -0.06 -1.64 5.00
CA ILE A 94 -0.44 -2.90 4.34
C ILE A 94 -1.83 -2.75 3.70
N SER A 95 -2.81 -2.22 4.44
CA SER A 95 -4.18 -2.07 3.92
C SER A 95 -4.22 -1.18 2.68
N GLN A 96 -3.44 -0.08 2.69
CA GLN A 96 -3.29 0.84 1.58
C GLN A 96 -2.61 0.19 0.37
N PHE A 97 -1.50 -0.51 0.58
CA PHE A 97 -0.80 -1.20 -0.50
C PHE A 97 -1.69 -2.24 -1.18
N LEU A 98 -2.38 -3.08 -0.40
CA LEU A 98 -3.25 -4.12 -0.94
C LEU A 98 -4.45 -3.50 -1.68
N SER A 99 -5.08 -2.47 -1.12
CA SER A 99 -6.17 -1.75 -1.79
C SER A 99 -5.72 -1.24 -3.16
N TRP A 100 -4.61 -0.49 -3.22
CA TRP A 100 -4.05 -0.01 -4.48
C TRP A 100 -3.69 -1.15 -5.46
N HIS A 101 -3.05 -2.21 -4.97
CA HIS A 101 -2.58 -3.31 -5.82
C HIS A 101 -3.75 -4.01 -6.52
N PHE A 102 -4.81 -4.34 -5.78
CA PHE A 102 -5.94 -5.09 -6.32
C PHE A 102 -6.93 -4.20 -7.10
N ASP A 103 -7.04 -2.92 -6.76
CA ASP A 103 -7.81 -1.96 -7.56
C ASP A 103 -7.18 -1.74 -8.93
N MET A 104 -5.84 -1.65 -8.99
CA MET A 104 -5.11 -1.51 -10.25
C MET A 104 -5.30 -2.73 -11.17
N ARG A 105 -5.37 -3.94 -10.60
CA ARG A 105 -5.64 -5.16 -11.39
C ARG A 105 -7.07 -5.19 -11.92
N SER A 106 -8.05 -4.74 -11.13
CA SER A 106 -9.44 -4.66 -11.57
C SER A 106 -9.63 -3.69 -12.75
N ARG A 107 -8.85 -2.60 -12.80
CA ARG A 107 -8.86 -1.64 -13.92
C ARG A 107 -8.30 -2.19 -15.23
N CYS A 108 -7.33 -3.11 -15.16
CA CYS A 108 -6.76 -3.73 -16.35
C CYS A 108 -7.77 -4.67 -17.06
N VAL A 109 -8.72 -5.23 -16.31
CA VAL A 109 -9.74 -6.16 -16.84
C VAL A 109 -10.94 -5.44 -17.50
N GLN A 110 -11.02 -4.10 -17.41
CA GLN A 110 -12.16 -3.33 -17.94
C GLN A 110 -12.00 -2.81 -19.38
N PHE A 111 -10.91 -3.09 -20.09
CA PHE A 111 -10.72 -2.68 -21.49
C PHE A 111 -10.88 -3.85 -22.46
N ALA A 112 -12.14 -4.26 -22.67
CA ALA A 112 -12.56 -4.96 -23.89
C ALA A 112 -14.07 -4.80 -24.09
N ARG A 113 -14.50 -3.62 -24.57
CA ARG A 113 -15.70 -3.54 -25.40
C ARG A 113 -15.23 -3.17 -26.80
N ILE A 114 -14.95 -4.20 -27.60
CA ILE A 114 -14.78 -4.01 -29.04
C ILE A 114 -16.14 -3.52 -29.54
N GLY A 115 -16.19 -2.28 -30.01
CA GLY A 115 -17.37 -1.73 -30.67
C GLY A 115 -17.73 -2.63 -31.83
N GLY A 116 -18.88 -3.29 -31.72
CA GLY A 116 -19.52 -3.95 -32.85
C GLY A 116 -20.02 -2.89 -33.83
N VAL A 117 -19.81 -3.21 -35.12
CA VAL A 117 -20.21 -2.47 -36.32
C VAL A 117 -21.68 -2.03 -36.26
#